data_AF-A0A2H0BA34-F1
#
_entry.id   AF-A0A2H0BA34-F1
#
_cell.length_a   1.000
_cell.length_b   1.000
_cell.length_c   1.000
_cell.angle_alpha   90.00
_cell.angle_beta   90.00
_cell.angle_gamma   90.00
#
_symmetry.space_group_name_H-M   'P 1'
#
loop_
_entity.id
_entity.type
_entity.pdbx_description
1 polymer ?
#
loop_
_entity_poly.entity_id
_entity_poly.type
_entity_poly.pdbx_seq_one_letter_code
_entity_poly.pdbx_strand_id
1 'polypeptide(L)'
;MKNPQINEQLNFEKVWFLFQNTDKKIQETDKILTEKFQETDKKFQETDKKFQETDKKIKALSNLFTTQWGKLIESLVEPACLKLFQERGIKISRTTTNVKVKREEEETEYDILLINDTEIVIIEVKTTFRREALEEFIEKLKKFKHFAPEYRN
;
A
#
# COMPACT_ATOMS: atom_id res chain seq x y z
N MET A 1 23.11 -43.83 56.75
CA MET A 1 22.73 -43.17 58.02
C MET A 1 21.74 -42.06 57.71
N LYS A 2 20.78 -41.88 58.62
CA LYS A 2 19.53 -41.09 58.62
C LYS A 2 19.45 -39.83 57.74
N ASN A 3 18.36 -39.75 56.98
CA ASN A 3 17.75 -38.53 56.45
C ASN A 3 17.33 -37.64 57.64
N PRO A 4 17.81 -36.38 57.77
CA PRO A 4 17.43 -35.54 58.90
C PRO A 4 15.96 -35.16 58.74
N GLN A 5 15.17 -35.51 59.75
CA GLN A 5 13.75 -35.23 59.80
C GLN A 5 13.52 -33.71 59.83
N ILE A 6 12.97 -33.18 58.75
CA ILE A 6 12.29 -31.89 58.77
C ILE A 6 10.87 -32.19 59.24
N ASN A 7 10.66 -32.23 60.55
CA ASN A 7 9.32 -32.20 61.14
C ASN A 7 9.30 -31.11 62.21
N GLU A 8 9.51 -29.86 61.78
CA GLU A 8 9.07 -28.73 62.58
C GLU A 8 7.55 -28.62 62.44
N GLN A 9 6.81 -28.97 63.48
CA GLN A 9 5.36 -28.80 63.50
C GLN A 9 4.98 -27.35 63.18
N LEU A 10 4.05 -27.20 62.23
CA LEU A 10 3.45 -25.92 61.88
C LEU A 10 2.69 -25.39 63.11
N ASN A 11 3.08 -24.23 63.62
CA ASN A 11 2.46 -23.58 64.77
C ASN A 11 1.86 -22.23 64.37
N PHE A 12 1.03 -21.65 65.25
CA PHE A 12 0.33 -20.40 64.98
C PHE A 12 1.27 -19.26 64.59
N GLU A 13 2.43 -19.13 65.26
CA GLU A 13 3.42 -18.09 64.95
C GLU A 13 4.00 -18.24 63.54
N LYS A 14 4.32 -19.46 63.10
CA LYS A 14 4.79 -19.71 61.73
C LYS A 14 3.70 -19.41 60.70
N VAL A 15 2.45 -19.79 60.95
CA VAL A 15 1.32 -19.46 60.07
C VAL A 15 1.10 -17.95 59.98
N TRP A 16 1.12 -17.26 61.12
CA TRP A 16 0.98 -15.81 61.19
C TRP A 16 2.11 -15.08 60.46
N PHE A 17 3.35 -15.54 60.65
CA PHE A 17 4.51 -15.01 59.92
C PHE A 17 4.37 -15.22 58.41
N LEU A 18 3.94 -16.41 57.95
CA LEU A 18 3.68 -16.66 56.53
C LEU A 18 2.59 -15.74 55.97
N PHE A 19 1.54 -15.46 56.74
CA PHE A 19 0.48 -14.55 56.35
C PHE A 19 1.00 -13.11 56.17
N GLN A 20 1.77 -12.59 57.14
CA GLN A 20 2.39 -11.26 57.03
C GLN A 20 3.37 -11.15 55.85
N ASN A 21 4.15 -12.20 55.58
CA ASN A 21 5.05 -12.22 54.42
C ASN A 21 4.28 -12.28 53.09
N THR A 22 3.17 -13.02 53.07
CA THR A 22 2.30 -13.11 51.89
C THR A 22 1.64 -11.76 51.60
N ASP A 23 1.11 -11.10 52.63
CA ASP A 23 0.50 -9.78 52.50
C ASP A 23 1.48 -8.73 51.95
N LYS A 24 2.72 -8.71 52.47
CA LYS A 24 3.79 -7.85 51.93
C LYS A 24 4.11 -8.13 50.46
N LYS A 25 4.23 -9.41 50.08
CA LYS A 25 4.48 -9.81 48.68
C LYS A 25 3.33 -9.42 47.75
N ILE A 26 2.08 -9.51 48.22
CA ILE A 26 0.91 -9.08 47.46
C ILE A 26 0.97 -7.56 47.23
N GLN A 27 1.22 -6.77 48.27
CA GLN A 27 1.33 -5.31 48.15
C GLN A 27 2.47 -4.88 47.20
N GLU A 28 3.63 -5.54 47.28
CA GLU A 28 4.75 -5.30 46.37
C GLU A 28 4.38 -5.69 44.93
N THR A 29 3.69 -6.81 44.73
CA THR A 29 3.22 -7.26 43.42
C THR A 29 2.22 -6.27 42.83
N ASP A 30 1.24 -5.81 43.61
CA ASP A 30 0.23 -4.85 43.17
C ASP A 30 0.86 -3.52 42.74
N LYS A 31 1.88 -3.05 43.48
CA LYS A 31 2.62 -1.84 43.13
C LYS A 31 3.35 -2.01 41.80
N ILE A 32 4.10 -3.10 41.62
CA ILE A 32 4.83 -3.40 40.38
C ILE A 32 3.86 -3.55 39.20
N LEU A 33 2.73 -4.22 39.42
CA LEU A 33 1.71 -4.42 38.39
C LEU A 33 1.12 -3.08 37.94
N THR A 34 0.79 -2.22 38.90
CA THR A 34 0.25 -0.87 38.63
C THR A 34 1.25 -0.03 37.82
N GLU A 35 2.53 -0.02 38.21
CA GLU A 35 3.58 0.68 37.49
C GLU A 35 3.75 0.14 36.05
N LYS A 36 3.77 -1.18 35.89
CA LYS A 36 3.84 -1.84 34.57
C LYS A 36 2.63 -1.53 33.69
N PHE A 37 1.43 -1.49 34.26
CA PHE A 37 0.22 -1.13 33.52
C PHE A 37 0.28 0.32 33.03
N GLN A 38 0.70 1.26 33.89
CA GLN A 38 0.87 2.66 33.50
C GLN A 38 1.94 2.85 32.42
N GLU A 39 3.06 2.13 32.50
CA GLU A 39 4.11 2.17 31.47
C GLU A 39 3.62 1.58 30.14
N THR A 40 2.88 0.47 30.21
CA THR A 40 2.29 -0.18 29.02
C THR A 40 1.27 0.73 28.34
N ASP A 41 0.41 1.40 29.12
CA ASP A 41 -0.57 2.33 28.60
C ASP A 41 0.10 3.53 27.88
N LYS A 42 1.15 4.10 28.49
CA LYS A 42 1.96 5.16 27.84
C LYS A 42 2.57 4.69 26.52
N LYS A 43 3.19 3.51 26.50
CA LYS A 43 3.78 2.92 25.28
C LYS A 43 2.71 2.68 24.20
N PHE A 44 1.52 2.25 24.60
CA PHE A 44 0.40 2.04 23.67
C PHE A 44 -0.07 3.35 23.06
N GLN A 45 -0.27 4.39 23.88
CA GLN A 45 -0.65 5.73 23.41
C GLN A 45 0.41 6.34 22.47
N GLU A 46 1.70 6.16 22.75
CA GLU A 46 2.78 6.60 21.86
C GLU A 46 2.80 5.84 20.53
N THR A 47 2.54 4.53 20.58
CA THR A 47 2.46 3.68 19.39
C THR A 47 1.29 4.08 18.51
N ASP A 48 0.12 4.33 19.12
CA ASP A 48 -1.08 4.76 18.40
C ASP A 48 -0.86 6.11 17.71
N LYS A 49 -0.22 7.08 18.39
CA LYS A 49 0.17 8.36 17.77
C LYS A 49 1.10 8.17 16.56
N LYS A 50 2.15 7.34 16.70
CA LYS A 50 3.08 7.04 15.59
C LYS A 50 2.37 6.34 14.44
N PHE A 51 1.42 5.46 14.74
CA PHE A 51 0.62 4.76 13.73
C PHE A 51 -0.26 5.76 12.96
N GLN A 52 -0.99 6.63 13.66
CA GLN A 52 -1.81 7.68 13.04
C GLN A 52 -0.98 8.65 12.18
N GLU A 53 0.23 9.02 12.61
CA GLU A 53 1.15 9.83 11.80
C GLU A 53 1.63 9.11 10.54
N THR A 54 1.92 7.82 10.65
CA THR A 54 2.32 6.97 9.53
C THR A 54 1.19 6.85 8.51
N ASP A 55 -0.04 6.60 8.98
CA ASP A 55 -1.23 6.55 8.13
C ASP A 55 -1.48 7.87 7.39
N LYS A 56 -1.30 9.01 8.07
CA LYS A 56 -1.39 10.34 7.43
C LYS A 56 -0.33 10.52 6.35
N LYS A 57 0.92 10.11 6.60
CA LYS A 57 2.01 10.16 5.62
C LYS A 57 1.74 9.23 4.43
N ILE A 58 1.27 8.01 4.67
CA ILE A 58 0.88 7.07 3.61
C ILE A 58 -0.25 7.62 2.76
N LYS A 59 -1.29 8.22 3.38
CA LYS A 59 -2.38 8.87 2.64
C LYS A 59 -1.89 10.07 1.84
N ALA A 60 -1.02 10.90 2.40
CA ALA A 60 -0.44 12.03 1.70
C ALA A 60 0.42 11.59 0.51
N LEU A 61 1.25 10.56 0.69
CA LEU A 61 2.00 9.92 -0.39
C LEU A 61 1.04 9.35 -1.43
N SER A 62 0.05 8.55 -1.03
CA SER A 62 -0.96 8.00 -1.93
C SER A 62 -1.62 9.09 -2.78
N ASN A 63 -1.97 10.24 -2.20
CA ASN A 63 -2.58 11.37 -2.90
C ASN A 63 -1.60 12.09 -3.84
N LEU A 64 -0.32 12.25 -3.44
CA LEU A 64 0.73 12.76 -4.33
C LEU A 64 0.99 11.82 -5.51
N PHE A 65 0.79 10.53 -5.28
CA PHE A 65 1.07 9.51 -6.26
C PHE A 65 -0.17 9.02 -7.03
N THR A 66 -1.42 9.40 -6.80
CA THR A 66 -2.52 8.95 -7.69
C THR A 66 -2.32 9.41 -9.13
N THR A 67 -1.79 10.61 -9.34
CA THR A 67 -1.48 11.15 -10.68
C THR A 67 -0.10 10.73 -11.19
N GLN A 68 0.88 10.56 -10.29
CA GLN A 68 2.26 10.19 -10.65
C GLN A 68 2.47 8.67 -10.75
N TRP A 69 1.69 7.85 -10.04
CA TRP A 69 1.67 6.39 -10.18
C TRP A 69 1.18 6.00 -11.56
N GLY A 70 0.14 6.67 -12.10
CA GLY A 70 -0.30 6.45 -13.49
C GLY A 70 0.86 6.60 -14.46
N LYS A 71 1.52 7.77 -14.43
CA LYS A 71 2.70 8.06 -15.23
C LYS A 71 3.86 7.09 -15.03
N LEU A 72 4.10 6.66 -13.79
CA LEU A 72 5.15 5.69 -13.49
C LEU A 72 4.82 4.32 -14.10
N ILE A 73 3.60 3.83 -13.94
CA ILE A 73 3.18 2.55 -14.53
C ILE A 73 3.23 2.64 -16.06
N GLU A 74 2.76 3.74 -16.66
CA GLU A 74 2.90 3.99 -18.10
C GLU A 74 4.37 3.92 -18.55
N SER A 75 5.27 4.59 -17.83
CA SER A 75 6.72 4.58 -18.12
C SER A 75 7.35 3.19 -17.97
N LEU A 76 6.81 2.34 -17.09
CA LEU A 76 7.27 0.95 -16.92
C LEU A 76 6.68 0.01 -17.97
N VAL A 77 5.47 0.28 -18.44
CA VAL A 77 4.76 -0.53 -19.44
C VAL A 77 5.25 -0.23 -20.85
N GLU A 78 5.59 1.03 -21.16
CA GLU A 78 6.04 1.47 -22.48
C GLU A 78 7.16 0.61 -23.08
N PRO A 79 8.29 0.33 -22.38
CA PRO A 79 9.37 -0.46 -22.95
C PRO A 79 8.95 -1.91 -23.24
N ALA A 80 8.09 -2.49 -22.39
CA ALA A 80 7.58 -3.84 -22.58
C ALA A 80 6.64 -3.94 -23.78
N CYS A 81 5.76 -2.95 -23.96
CA CYS A 81 4.88 -2.84 -25.12
C CYS A 81 5.66 -2.64 -26.42
N LEU A 82 6.65 -1.73 -26.42
CA LEU A 82 7.51 -1.52 -27.59
C LEU A 82 8.15 -2.83 -28.05
N LYS A 83 8.77 -3.56 -27.11
CA LYS A 83 9.39 -4.86 -27.39
C LYS A 83 8.38 -5.88 -27.92
N LEU A 84 7.22 -6.02 -27.27
CA LEU A 84 6.17 -6.97 -27.67
C LEU A 84 5.71 -6.75 -29.11
N PHE A 85 5.45 -5.50 -29.51
CA PHE A 85 4.94 -5.21 -30.84
C PHE A 85 6.03 -5.29 -31.92
N GLN A 86 7.28 -4.95 -31.58
CA GLN A 86 8.43 -5.20 -32.46
C GLN A 86 8.63 -6.70 -32.74
N GLU A 87 8.53 -7.55 -31.71
CA GLU A 87 8.62 -9.01 -31.85
C GLU A 87 7.47 -9.58 -32.70
N ARG A 88 6.32 -8.92 -32.73
CA ARG A 88 5.18 -9.26 -33.61
C ARG A 88 5.31 -8.73 -35.03
N GLY A 89 6.44 -8.13 -35.38
CA GLY A 89 6.73 -7.62 -36.73
C GLY A 89 6.25 -6.20 -37.00
N ILE A 90 5.73 -5.48 -35.99
CA ILE A 90 5.35 -4.07 -36.14
C ILE A 90 6.60 -3.21 -35.94
N LYS A 91 7.10 -2.63 -37.03
CA LYS A 91 8.32 -1.81 -37.00
C LYS A 91 8.03 -0.42 -36.43
N ILE A 92 7.98 -0.29 -35.12
CA ILE A 92 7.73 1.00 -34.45
C ILE A 92 8.86 1.98 -34.75
N SER A 93 8.54 3.16 -35.27
CA SER A 93 9.50 4.25 -35.53
C SER A 93 9.41 5.38 -34.51
N ARG A 94 8.26 5.53 -33.84
CA ARG A 94 8.04 6.56 -32.82
C ARG A 94 7.15 6.04 -31.69
N THR A 95 7.52 6.34 -30.45
CA THR A 95 6.68 6.15 -29.27
C THR A 95 6.31 7.51 -28.68
N THR A 96 5.10 7.65 -28.16
CA THR A 96 4.65 8.86 -27.44
C THR A 96 3.74 8.46 -26.30
N THR A 97 3.87 9.12 -25.16
CA THR A 97 3.09 8.85 -23.94
C THR A 97 2.29 10.08 -23.51
N ASN A 98 1.22 9.90 -22.74
CA ASN A 98 0.42 10.98 -22.15
C ASN A 98 -0.08 12.01 -23.20
N VAL A 99 -0.58 11.54 -24.34
CA VAL A 99 -0.98 12.40 -25.47
C VAL A 99 -2.35 12.98 -25.22
N LYS A 100 -2.41 14.26 -24.84
CA LYS A 100 -3.66 15.00 -24.67
C LYS A 100 -4.03 15.72 -25.95
N VAL A 101 -5.25 15.48 -26.43
CA VAL A 101 -5.80 16.08 -27.64
C VAL A 101 -7.10 16.77 -27.29
N LYS A 102 -7.18 18.06 -27.61
CA LYS A 102 -8.40 18.86 -27.47
C LYS A 102 -8.89 19.28 -28.84
N ARG A 103 -10.17 19.05 -29.12
CA ARG A 103 -10.82 19.45 -30.37
C ARG A 103 -12.23 19.94 -30.09
N GLU A 104 -12.53 21.15 -30.56
CA GLU A 104 -13.80 21.83 -30.25
C GLU A 104 -14.01 21.90 -28.72
N GLU A 105 -15.09 21.31 -28.21
CA GLU A 105 -15.40 21.22 -26.78
C GLU A 105 -15.06 19.85 -26.16
N GLU A 106 -14.52 18.91 -26.94
CA GLU A 106 -14.12 17.58 -26.47
C GLU A 106 -12.60 17.50 -26.20
N GLU A 107 -12.22 16.75 -25.17
CA GLU A 107 -10.83 16.42 -24.84
C GLU A 107 -10.69 14.90 -24.64
N THR A 108 -9.55 14.35 -25.07
CA THR A 108 -9.20 12.97 -24.83
C THR A 108 -7.69 12.84 -24.57
N GLU A 109 -7.29 11.80 -23.85
CA GLU A 109 -5.89 11.53 -23.50
C GLU A 109 -5.55 10.10 -23.89
N TYR A 110 -4.42 9.84 -24.57
CA TYR A 110 -3.95 8.49 -24.89
C TYR A 110 -2.68 8.17 -24.10
N ASP A 111 -2.69 7.09 -23.32
CA ASP A 111 -1.60 6.75 -22.41
C ASP A 111 -0.30 6.47 -23.17
N ILE A 112 -0.35 5.57 -24.17
CA ILE A 112 0.81 5.25 -25.01
C ILE A 112 0.36 5.05 -26.47
N LEU A 113 1.07 5.70 -27.39
CA LEU A 113 0.96 5.53 -28.83
C LEU A 113 2.28 4.98 -29.39
N LEU A 114 2.22 3.84 -30.06
CA LEU A 114 3.33 3.32 -30.88
C LEU A 114 2.97 3.53 -32.34
N ILE A 115 3.85 4.20 -33.08
CA ILE A 115 3.55 4.71 -34.42
C ILE A 115 4.65 4.25 -35.37
N ASN A 116 4.24 3.87 -36.57
CA ASN A 116 5.12 3.81 -37.73
C ASN A 116 4.44 4.45 -38.96
N ASP A 117 4.97 4.20 -40.14
CA ASP A 117 4.48 4.82 -41.37
C ASP A 117 3.11 4.30 -41.83
N THR A 118 2.67 3.13 -41.35
CA THR A 118 1.45 2.43 -41.82
C THR A 118 0.47 2.05 -40.71
N GLU A 119 0.92 1.94 -39.47
CA GLU A 119 0.17 1.49 -38.31
C GLU A 119 0.33 2.41 -37.10
N ILE A 120 -0.74 2.44 -36.29
CA ILE A 120 -0.74 3.08 -34.97
C ILE A 120 -1.31 2.06 -33.98
N VAL A 121 -0.54 1.78 -32.94
CA VAL A 121 -0.95 0.98 -31.81
C VAL A 121 -1.26 1.91 -30.64
N ILE A 122 -2.51 1.90 -30.20
CA ILE A 122 -2.99 2.68 -29.06
C ILE A 122 -3.09 1.75 -27.87
N ILE A 123 -2.49 2.13 -26.75
CA ILE A 123 -2.40 1.31 -25.54
C ILE A 123 -2.94 2.11 -24.37
N GLU A 124 -3.86 1.49 -23.63
CA GLU A 124 -4.42 2.00 -22.38
C GLU A 124 -3.84 1.21 -21.20
N VAL A 125 -3.40 1.92 -20.17
CA VAL A 125 -2.78 1.36 -18.97
C VAL A 125 -3.75 1.49 -17.80
N LYS A 126 -4.18 0.37 -17.23
CA LYS A 126 -5.02 0.35 -16.02
C LYS A 126 -4.33 -0.44 -14.92
N THR A 127 -4.26 0.13 -13.72
CA THR A 127 -3.77 -0.56 -12.52
C THR A 127 -4.71 -1.69 -12.10
N THR A 128 -6.00 -1.58 -12.40
CA THR A 128 -7.00 -2.63 -12.17
C THR A 128 -7.97 -2.65 -13.35
N PHE A 129 -8.07 -3.81 -14.02
CA PHE A 129 -8.96 -3.98 -15.16
C PHE A 129 -10.42 -4.13 -14.70
N ARG A 130 -11.33 -3.43 -15.38
CA ARG A 130 -12.79 -3.52 -15.21
C ARG A 130 -13.46 -3.55 -16.58
N ARG A 131 -14.65 -4.13 -16.70
CA ARG A 131 -15.35 -4.24 -18.00
C ARG A 131 -15.70 -2.86 -18.56
N GLU A 132 -16.12 -1.96 -17.69
CA GLU A 132 -16.47 -0.58 -18.02
C GLU A 132 -15.27 0.14 -18.66
N ALA A 133 -14.06 -0.08 -18.15
CA ALA A 133 -12.83 0.50 -18.71
C ALA A 133 -12.52 -0.02 -20.12
N LEU A 134 -12.89 -1.26 -20.45
CA LEU A 134 -12.76 -1.79 -21.81
C LEU A 134 -13.77 -1.13 -22.77
N GLU A 135 -15.02 -0.98 -22.34
CA GLU A 135 -16.08 -0.36 -23.13
C GLU A 135 -15.75 1.12 -23.43
N GLU A 136 -15.29 1.86 -22.41
CA GLU A 136 -14.79 3.24 -22.57
C GLU A 136 -13.63 3.32 -23.57
N PHE A 137 -12.66 2.39 -23.48
CA PHE A 137 -11.53 2.36 -24.40
C PHE A 137 -11.97 2.08 -25.85
N ILE A 138 -12.93 1.19 -26.06
CA ILE A 138 -13.48 0.92 -27.40
C ILE A 138 -14.15 2.16 -27.99
N GLU A 139 -14.96 2.89 -27.20
CA GLU A 139 -15.59 4.13 -27.66
C GLU A 139 -14.55 5.22 -27.98
N LYS A 140 -13.50 5.32 -27.17
CA LYS A 140 -12.36 6.21 -27.41
C LYS A 140 -11.64 5.88 -28.73
N LEU A 141 -11.41 4.60 -29.02
CA LEU A 141 -10.82 4.16 -30.29
C LEU A 141 -11.68 4.53 -31.51
N LYS A 142 -13.02 4.40 -31.41
CA LYS A 142 -13.94 4.81 -32.49
C LYS A 142 -13.82 6.30 -32.83
N LYS A 143 -13.53 7.13 -31.83
CA LYS A 143 -13.32 8.58 -31.99
C LYS A 143 -11.89 8.97 -32.34
N PHE A 144 -10.94 8.05 -32.40
CA PHE A 144 -9.52 8.38 -32.61
C PHE A 144 -9.27 9.25 -33.86
N LYS A 145 -9.83 8.87 -35.01
CA LYS A 145 -9.67 9.64 -36.27
C LYS A 145 -10.42 10.98 -36.29
N HIS A 146 -11.32 11.21 -35.33
CA HIS A 146 -11.88 12.54 -35.10
C HIS A 146 -10.86 13.41 -34.36
N PHE A 147 -10.20 12.90 -33.31
CA PHE A 147 -9.21 13.67 -32.56
C PHE A 147 -7.87 13.84 -33.28
N ALA A 148 -7.43 12.83 -34.04
CA ALA A 148 -6.14 12.82 -34.73
C ALA A 148 -6.35 12.63 -36.25
N PRO A 149 -6.86 13.66 -36.96
CA PRO A 149 -7.19 13.58 -38.38
C PRO A 149 -5.96 13.36 -39.29
N GLU A 150 -4.76 13.70 -38.82
CA GLU A 150 -3.49 13.44 -39.51
C GLU A 150 -3.24 11.96 -39.80
N TYR A 151 -3.94 11.05 -39.10
CA TYR A 151 -3.85 9.62 -39.30
C TYR A 151 -5.04 9.04 -40.07
N ARG A 152 -5.90 9.84 -40.71
CA ARG A 152 -7.12 9.33 -41.37
C ARG A 152 -6.85 8.49 -42.62
N ASN A 153 -5.68 8.66 -43.24
CA ASN A 153 -5.32 8.04 -44.51
C ASN A 153 -4.27 6.95 -44.33
#